data_AF-A0A920D376-F1
#
_entry.id   AF-A0A920D376-F1
#
_cell.length_a   1.000
_cell.length_b   1.000
_cell.length_c   1.000
_cell.angle_alpha   90.00
_cell.angle_beta   90.00
_cell.angle_gamma   90.00
#
_symmetry.space_group_name_H-M   'P 1'
#
loop_
_entity.id
_entity.type
_entity.pdbx_description
1 polymer ?
#
loop_
_entity_poly.entity_id
_entity_poly.type
_entity_poly.pdbx_seq_one_letter_code
_entity_poly.pdbx_strand_id
1 'polypeptide(L)'
;MNTCNVAKDLIPLYVEGLTNEDSTALVEQHLAECADCKSYYEMIKQDYDKQTPVQPDNKQLDKLMAQLAKYQQNIKLAGVLLAMLMTSIIHGAGVQFMSTLPFLILVPFVCRLYYNKSLPILLSSIVFGVIGGLLSENHVSFVPVFTFLAFLSSCVGVGAGILMKLGLQRNWRVACSIAAGALLIVSCLVFFSLSGNPVGYVQTMSKTKEYVNQTYEKGTLTFKGVVFNFKDKQHYGKFEYVLNQTRQTALIGINYYGEVNDSYKYALEMQFVEERSAELKTEIAAAVDYSPLTIAAKPEEVLHITQDEINNRYYHLSYDLDKRNKATGLRKSESGKLRYEISFGPFSHEYDKLSKEQFIAKSTAILRALQARQVPYHSIQISALDMNGGQLQTVSFTHPSTVQQLIESYVTEDFPPQPKK
;
A
#
# COMPACT_ATOMS: atom_id res chain seq x y z
N MET A 1 87.14 44.63 30.94
CA MET A 1 87.36 43.17 30.88
C MET A 1 86.15 42.38 31.42
N ASN A 2 84.92 42.77 31.03
CA ASN A 2 83.67 42.09 31.43
C ASN A 2 82.66 41.95 30.28
N THR A 3 83.00 42.44 29.09
CA THR A 3 82.11 42.46 27.91
C THR A 3 82.15 41.15 27.10
N CYS A 4 83.24 40.37 27.20
CA CYS A 4 83.35 39.09 26.49
C CYS A 4 82.36 38.03 27.00
N ASN A 5 82.07 37.99 28.31
CA ASN A 5 81.10 37.04 28.86
C ASN A 5 79.69 37.36 28.36
N VAL A 6 79.31 38.65 28.40
CA VAL A 6 78.02 39.13 27.86
C VAL A 6 77.91 38.83 26.37
N ALA A 7 78.96 39.07 25.59
CA ALA A 7 78.95 38.76 24.17
C ALA A 7 78.84 37.25 23.90
N LYS A 8 79.54 36.39 24.66
CA LYS A 8 79.45 34.93 24.51
C LYS A 8 78.08 34.39 24.89
N ASP A 9 77.40 34.98 25.87
CA ASP A 9 76.02 34.62 26.23
C ASP A 9 75.02 35.01 25.14
N LEU A 10 75.26 36.13 24.45
CA LEU A 10 74.38 36.64 23.39
C LEU A 10 74.65 36.05 22.00
N ILE A 11 75.86 35.57 21.72
CA ILE A 11 76.26 35.04 20.40
C ILE A 11 75.33 33.92 19.89
N PRO A 12 74.92 32.92 20.70
CA PRO A 12 73.98 31.89 20.24
C PRO A 12 72.63 32.47 19.78
N LEU A 13 72.07 33.40 20.57
CA LEU A 13 70.82 34.07 20.26
C LEU A 13 70.94 34.97 19.02
N TYR A 14 72.10 35.60 18.83
CA TYR A 14 72.41 36.42 17.65
C TYR A 14 72.47 35.56 16.37
N VAL A 15 73.08 34.37 16.45
CA VAL A 15 73.14 33.41 15.32
C VAL A 15 71.73 32.90 14.96
N GLU A 16 70.85 32.70 15.95
CA GLU A 16 69.44 32.31 15.75
C GLU A 16 68.54 33.47 15.28
N GLY A 17 69.06 34.71 15.25
CA GLY A 17 68.28 35.91 14.89
C GLY A 17 67.25 36.34 15.95
N LEU A 18 67.46 35.96 17.21
CA LEU A 18 66.54 36.22 18.34
C LEU A 18 66.95 37.39 19.23
N THR A 19 68.00 38.14 18.88
CA THR A 19 68.43 39.36 19.59
C THR A 19 67.66 40.60 19.12
N ASN A 20 67.41 41.54 20.03
CA ASN A 20 66.89 42.86 19.68
C ASN A 20 68.00 43.78 19.13
N GLU A 21 67.63 44.94 18.57
CA GLU A 21 68.57 45.86 17.91
C GLU A 21 69.73 46.28 18.82
N ASP A 22 69.46 46.62 20.09
CA ASP A 22 70.48 47.04 21.06
C ASP A 22 71.49 45.92 21.35
N SER A 23 71.02 44.67 21.52
CA SER A 23 71.88 43.51 21.79
C SER A 23 72.67 43.10 20.56
N THR A 24 72.07 43.23 19.37
CA THR A 24 72.73 42.99 18.08
C THR A 24 73.91 43.95 17.89
N ALA A 25 73.69 45.26 18.07
CA ALA A 25 74.76 46.26 17.94
C ALA A 25 75.91 46.01 18.93
N LEU A 26 75.60 45.60 20.16
CA LEU A 26 76.59 45.25 21.18
C LEU A 26 77.46 44.06 20.75
N VAL A 27 76.85 43.00 20.24
CA VAL A 27 77.57 41.81 19.76
C VAL A 27 78.43 42.16 18.54
N GLU A 28 77.90 42.90 17.57
CA GLU A 28 78.64 43.31 16.37
C GLU A 28 79.86 44.18 16.68
N GLN A 29 79.68 45.18 17.55
CA GLN A 29 80.79 46.02 18.01
C GLN A 29 81.86 45.18 18.72
N HIS A 30 81.45 44.23 19.56
CA HIS A 30 82.39 43.38 20.30
C HIS A 30 83.14 42.40 19.38
N LEU A 31 82.47 41.83 18.36
CA LEU A 31 83.09 40.94 17.39
C LEU A 31 84.12 41.66 16.49
N ALA A 32 83.98 42.98 16.31
CA ALA A 32 84.96 43.79 15.58
C ALA A 32 86.28 43.99 16.37
N GLU A 33 86.21 44.02 17.70
CA GLU A 33 87.34 44.35 18.57
C GLU A 33 87.97 43.11 19.25
N CYS A 34 87.28 41.96 19.30
CA CYS A 34 87.69 40.78 20.06
C CYS A 34 87.82 39.51 19.19
N ALA A 35 89.06 39.09 18.92
CA ALA A 35 89.36 37.89 18.13
C ALA A 35 88.84 36.59 18.78
N ASP A 36 88.85 36.49 20.10
CA ASP A 36 88.39 35.30 20.83
C ASP A 36 86.87 35.11 20.73
N CYS A 37 86.10 36.20 20.73
CA CYS A 37 84.66 36.14 20.55
C CYS A 37 84.29 35.91 19.08
N LYS A 38 85.12 36.38 18.14
CA LYS A 38 84.95 36.10 16.71
C LYS A 38 85.11 34.62 16.36
N SER A 39 86.13 33.95 16.92
CA SER A 39 86.30 32.50 16.73
C SER A 39 85.16 31.70 17.36
N TYR A 40 84.66 32.11 18.52
CA TYR A 40 83.48 31.52 19.15
C TYR A 40 82.21 31.71 18.30
N TYR A 41 81.98 32.90 17.74
CA TYR A 41 80.88 33.15 16.81
C TYR A 41 80.95 32.25 15.58
N GLU A 42 82.11 32.11 14.94
CA GLU A 42 82.29 31.26 13.78
C GLU A 42 82.00 29.78 14.10
N MET A 43 82.42 29.30 15.27
CA MET A 43 82.13 27.94 15.74
C MET A 43 80.62 27.71 15.93
N ILE A 44 79.93 28.63 16.63
CA ILE A 44 78.49 28.53 16.88
C ILE A 44 77.69 28.67 15.58
N LYS A 45 78.08 29.58 14.70
CA LYS A 45 77.47 29.75 13.38
C LYS A 45 77.64 28.51 12.51
N GLN A 46 78.82 27.89 12.52
CA GLN A 46 79.05 26.66 11.76
C GLN A 46 78.22 25.49 12.29
N ASP A 47 78.00 25.41 13.61
CA ASP A 47 77.12 24.40 14.20
C ASP A 47 75.65 24.66 13.86
N TYR A 48 75.21 25.93 13.92
CA TYR A 48 73.87 26.34 13.51
C TYR A 48 73.60 26.09 12.03
N ASP A 49 74.53 26.43 11.14
CA ASP A 49 74.41 26.18 9.69
C ASP A 49 74.39 24.67 9.34
N LYS A 50 74.98 23.82 10.19
CA LYS A 50 74.90 22.35 10.05
C LYS A 50 73.55 21.79 10.51
N GLN A 51 72.84 22.49 11.39
CA GLN A 51 71.49 22.14 11.78
C GLN A 51 70.53 22.51 10.64
N THR A 52 70.29 21.56 9.75
CA THR A 52 69.29 21.70 8.70
C THR A 52 67.94 21.99 9.36
N PRO A 53 67.20 23.05 9.00
CA PRO A 53 65.89 23.27 9.59
C PRO A 53 65.03 22.06 9.24
N VAL A 54 64.57 21.33 10.26
CA VAL A 54 63.61 20.25 10.11
C VAL A 54 62.33 20.90 9.60
N GLN A 55 62.18 20.99 8.28
CA GLN A 55 60.88 21.29 7.70
C GLN A 55 59.91 20.21 8.18
N PRO A 56 58.75 20.57 8.74
CA PRO A 56 57.75 19.57 9.08
C PRO A 56 57.44 18.74 7.82
N ASP A 57 57.45 17.41 7.96
CA ASP A 57 57.19 16.47 6.87
C ASP A 57 55.73 16.61 6.41
N ASN A 58 55.47 17.61 5.56
CA ASN A 58 54.14 17.93 5.02
C ASN A 58 53.52 16.70 4.33
N LYS A 59 54.33 15.76 3.80
CA LYS A 59 53.83 14.53 3.18
C LYS A 59 53.21 13.57 4.20
N GLN A 60 53.70 13.54 5.44
CA GLN A 60 53.07 12.74 6.51
C GLN A 60 51.77 13.39 6.99
N LEU A 61 51.75 14.72 7.13
CA LEU A 61 50.54 15.45 7.50
C LEU A 61 49.46 15.31 6.42
N ASP A 62 49.82 15.44 5.14
CA ASP A 62 48.91 15.23 3.99
C ASP A 62 48.36 13.80 3.94
N LYS A 63 49.21 12.79 4.21
CA LYS A 63 48.79 11.39 4.30
C LYS A 63 47.80 11.17 5.44
N LEU A 64 48.06 11.75 6.62
CA LEU A 64 47.17 11.67 7.77
C LEU A 64 45.84 12.38 7.50
N MET A 65 45.86 13.58 6.91
CA MET A 65 44.65 14.31 6.53
C MET A 65 43.83 13.55 5.47
N ALA A 66 44.49 12.92 4.49
CA ALA A 66 43.83 12.08 3.50
C ALA A 66 43.23 10.80 4.12
N GLN A 67 43.93 10.18 5.08
CA GLN A 67 43.43 9.04 5.84
C GLN A 67 42.22 9.43 6.70
N LEU A 68 42.29 10.53 7.45
CA LEU A 68 41.19 11.05 8.25
C LEU A 68 39.97 11.40 7.38
N ALA A 69 40.18 12.05 6.24
CA ALA A 69 39.12 12.33 5.28
C ALA A 69 38.49 11.03 4.74
N LYS A 70 39.28 9.98 4.51
CA LYS A 70 38.80 8.66 4.09
C LYS A 70 38.00 7.96 5.21
N TYR A 71 38.49 7.97 6.44
CA TYR A 71 37.75 7.42 7.59
C TYR A 71 36.43 8.16 7.82
N GLN A 72 36.45 9.50 7.77
CA GLN A 72 35.23 10.30 7.84
C GLN A 72 34.27 9.95 6.69
N GLN A 73 34.74 9.80 5.45
CA GLN A 73 33.89 9.37 4.34
C GLN A 73 33.31 7.97 4.54
N ASN A 74 34.07 7.03 5.10
CA ASN A 74 33.60 5.69 5.40
C ASN A 74 32.55 5.66 6.52
N ILE A 75 32.72 6.47 7.57
CA ILE A 75 31.72 6.62 8.65
C ILE A 75 30.43 7.24 8.07
N LYS A 76 30.55 8.26 7.23
CA LYS A 76 29.39 8.86 6.56
C LYS A 76 28.67 7.85 5.66
N LEU A 77 29.43 7.04 4.91
CA LEU A 77 28.88 5.97 4.08
C LEU A 77 28.20 4.89 4.92
N ALA A 78 28.80 4.46 6.03
CA ALA A 78 28.23 3.48 6.94
C ALA A 78 26.89 3.98 7.53
N GLY A 79 26.83 5.25 7.95
CA GLY A 79 25.57 5.86 8.42
C GLY A 79 24.48 5.93 7.35
N VAL A 80 24.86 6.26 6.11
CA VAL A 80 23.97 6.27 4.94
C VAL A 80 23.42 4.87 4.64
N LEU A 81 24.28 3.84 4.65
CA LEU A 81 23.88 2.44 4.44
C LEU A 81 22.98 1.94 5.57
N LEU A 82 23.27 2.29 6.83
CA LEU A 82 22.45 1.94 7.98
C LEU A 82 21.05 2.56 7.88
N ALA A 83 20.94 3.84 7.49
CA ALA A 83 19.66 4.51 7.32
C ALA A 83 18.81 3.86 6.21
N MET A 84 19.43 3.49 5.08
CA MET A 84 18.73 2.78 4.02
C MET A 84 18.34 1.34 4.40
N LEU A 85 19.19 0.65 5.17
CA LEU A 85 18.89 -0.68 5.71
C LEU A 85 17.70 -0.63 6.66
N MET A 86 17.70 0.30 7.62
CA MET A 86 16.57 0.49 8.54
C MET A 86 15.29 0.82 7.78
N THR A 87 15.36 1.68 6.78
CA THR A 87 14.20 1.97 5.91
C THR A 87 13.67 0.70 5.27
N SER A 88 14.55 -0.13 4.69
CA SER A 88 14.17 -1.38 4.02
C SER A 88 13.55 -2.41 4.98
N ILE A 89 14.08 -2.51 6.19
CA ILE A 89 13.54 -3.39 7.24
C ILE A 89 12.13 -2.94 7.64
N ILE A 90 11.91 -1.64 7.84
CA ILE A 90 10.58 -1.12 8.19
C ILE A 90 9.58 -1.40 7.05
N HIS A 91 10.02 -1.30 5.78
CA HIS A 91 9.17 -1.66 4.63
C HIS A 91 8.86 -3.17 4.58
N GLY A 92 9.81 -4.02 4.99
CA GLY A 92 9.69 -5.49 4.93
C GLY A 92 8.96 -6.12 6.12
N ALA A 93 8.94 -5.49 7.29
CA ALA A 93 8.42 -6.06 8.53
C ALA A 93 6.89 -6.07 8.65
N GLY A 94 6.14 -6.10 7.54
CA GLY A 94 4.68 -6.07 7.54
C GLY A 94 4.06 -4.74 7.99
N VAL A 95 4.87 -3.70 8.27
CA VAL A 95 4.39 -2.34 8.42
C VAL A 95 3.88 -1.90 7.05
N GLN A 96 2.64 -1.44 6.97
CA GLN A 96 2.01 -1.19 5.67
C GLN A 96 2.84 -0.19 4.86
N PHE A 97 3.41 -0.74 3.79
CA PHE A 97 4.29 -0.17 2.75
C PHE A 97 4.15 1.35 2.55
N MET A 98 2.93 1.85 2.58
CA MET A 98 2.56 3.24 2.34
C MET A 98 3.06 4.27 3.34
N SER A 99 3.21 3.87 4.60
CA SER A 99 3.68 4.78 5.66
C SER A 99 5.17 5.09 5.57
N THR A 100 5.93 4.23 4.90
CA THR A 100 7.40 4.29 4.87
C THR A 100 7.96 4.88 3.58
N LEU A 101 7.12 5.11 2.58
CA LEU A 101 7.54 5.54 1.23
C LEU A 101 8.08 6.96 1.11
N PRO A 102 7.63 7.95 1.91
CA PRO A 102 8.34 9.23 2.00
C PRO A 102 9.81 9.05 2.38
N PHE A 103 10.17 8.01 3.15
CA PHE A 103 11.57 7.73 3.48
C PHE A 103 12.38 7.25 2.27
N LEU A 104 11.80 6.63 1.23
CA LEU A 104 12.54 6.29 0.01
C LEU A 104 13.01 7.51 -0.79
N ILE A 105 12.36 8.67 -0.59
CA ILE A 105 12.77 9.94 -1.21
C ILE A 105 13.60 10.76 -0.21
N LEU A 106 13.15 10.85 1.04
CA LEU A 106 13.77 11.66 2.08
C LEU A 106 15.13 11.11 2.52
N VAL A 107 15.30 9.78 2.62
CA VAL A 107 16.58 9.20 3.04
C VAL A 107 17.66 9.48 1.98
N PRO A 108 17.48 9.21 0.68
CA PRO A 108 18.46 9.61 -0.34
C PRO A 108 18.70 11.12 -0.40
N PHE A 109 17.68 11.95 -0.16
CA PHE A 109 17.83 13.40 -0.04
C PHE A 109 18.77 13.79 1.12
N VAL A 110 18.48 13.33 2.34
CA VAL A 110 19.32 13.60 3.54
C VAL A 110 20.72 13.00 3.36
N CYS A 111 20.81 11.79 2.82
CA CYS A 111 22.07 11.14 2.51
C CYS A 111 22.88 11.97 1.51
N ARG A 112 22.26 12.57 0.49
CA ARG A 112 22.95 13.44 -0.46
C ARG A 112 23.41 14.77 0.17
N LEU A 113 22.69 15.28 1.16
CA LEU A 113 23.11 16.46 1.93
C LEU A 113 24.36 16.14 2.76
N TYR A 114 24.38 14.98 3.44
CA TYR A 114 25.46 14.58 4.34
C TYR A 114 26.68 13.96 3.61
N TYR A 115 26.45 13.17 2.57
CA TYR A 115 27.44 12.46 1.76
C TYR A 115 27.51 13.04 0.36
N ASN A 116 28.72 13.41 -0.09
CA ASN A 116 28.87 14.24 -1.28
C ASN A 116 28.85 13.48 -2.61
N LYS A 117 28.84 12.13 -2.59
CA LYS A 117 28.82 11.30 -3.81
C LYS A 117 27.42 10.72 -4.03
N SER A 118 26.87 10.93 -5.23
CA SER A 118 25.54 10.45 -5.61
C SER A 118 25.51 8.96 -5.96
N LEU A 119 26.53 8.47 -6.69
CA LEU A 119 26.53 7.12 -7.25
C LEU A 119 26.37 6.00 -6.20
N PRO A 120 27.07 6.03 -5.04
CA PRO A 120 26.90 5.00 -4.03
C PRO A 120 25.50 4.94 -3.44
N ILE A 121 24.83 6.10 -3.28
CA ILE A 121 23.46 6.20 -2.76
C ILE A 121 22.48 5.54 -3.74
N LEU A 122 22.66 5.79 -5.04
CA LEU A 122 21.83 5.22 -6.11
C LEU A 122 22.05 3.71 -6.27
N LEU A 123 23.29 3.23 -6.16
CA LEU A 123 23.57 1.79 -6.23
C LEU A 123 23.03 1.04 -5.01
N SER A 124 23.14 1.64 -3.83
CA SER A 124 22.59 1.01 -2.62
C SER A 124 21.06 0.96 -2.66
N SER A 125 20.36 1.92 -3.26
CA SER A 125 18.89 1.87 -3.34
C SER A 125 18.38 0.70 -4.19
N ILE A 126 19.16 0.22 -5.15
CA ILE A 126 18.86 -1.02 -5.90
C ILE A 126 18.96 -2.23 -4.97
N VAL A 127 20.08 -2.38 -4.25
CA VAL A 127 20.30 -3.50 -3.32
C VAL A 127 19.21 -3.52 -2.24
N PHE A 128 18.90 -2.36 -1.67
CA PHE A 128 17.87 -2.20 -0.65
C PHE A 128 16.45 -2.40 -1.21
N GLY A 129 16.20 -1.99 -2.46
CA GLY A 129 14.94 -2.28 -3.16
C GLY A 129 14.72 -3.77 -3.38
N VAL A 130 15.77 -4.53 -3.71
CA VAL A 130 15.72 -6.00 -3.81
C VAL A 130 15.42 -6.63 -2.45
N ILE A 131 16.12 -6.20 -1.40
CA ILE A 131 15.89 -6.70 -0.03
C ILE A 131 14.46 -6.40 0.43
N GLY A 132 13.98 -5.17 0.22
CA GLY A 132 12.60 -4.79 0.55
C GLY A 132 11.56 -5.61 -0.22
N GLY A 133 11.81 -5.86 -1.51
CA GLY A 133 10.96 -6.73 -2.33
C GLY A 133 10.95 -8.20 -1.89
N LEU A 134 12.07 -8.72 -1.36
CA LEU A 134 12.15 -10.08 -0.81
C LEU A 134 11.46 -10.21 0.55
N LEU A 135 11.45 -9.14 1.35
CA LEU A 135 10.77 -9.10 2.64
C LEU A 135 9.26 -8.81 2.51
N SER A 136 8.79 -8.34 1.37
CA SER A 136 7.37 -8.13 1.10
C SER A 136 6.59 -9.45 1.25
N GLU A 137 5.50 -9.42 2.03
CA GLU A 137 4.55 -10.54 2.13
C GLU A 137 3.92 -10.92 0.78
N ASN A 138 3.92 -9.98 -0.19
CA ASN A 138 3.47 -10.25 -1.56
C ASN A 138 4.58 -11.00 -2.33
N HIS A 139 4.20 -12.09 -3.02
CA HIS A 139 5.03 -12.99 -3.82
C HIS A 139 6.25 -12.37 -4.54
N VAL A 140 7.31 -13.16 -4.75
CA VAL A 140 8.60 -12.81 -5.39
C VAL A 140 8.47 -11.98 -6.68
N SER A 141 7.36 -12.10 -7.41
CA SER A 141 7.03 -11.33 -8.60
C SER A 141 7.06 -9.80 -8.41
N PHE A 142 6.95 -9.28 -7.18
CA PHE A 142 6.99 -7.84 -6.92
C PHE A 142 8.40 -7.27 -6.77
N VAL A 143 9.45 -8.09 -6.64
CA VAL A 143 10.85 -7.65 -6.47
C VAL A 143 11.30 -6.66 -7.56
N PRO A 144 11.06 -6.88 -8.87
CA PRO A 144 11.47 -5.94 -9.90
C PRO A 144 10.77 -4.58 -9.78
N VAL A 145 9.48 -4.59 -9.44
CA VAL A 145 8.68 -3.38 -9.27
C VAL A 145 9.18 -2.56 -8.08
N PHE A 146 9.43 -3.21 -6.93
CA PHE A 146 9.98 -2.53 -5.75
C PHE A 146 11.37 -1.94 -6.01
N THR A 147 12.23 -2.70 -6.68
CA THR A 147 13.58 -2.25 -7.01
C THR A 147 13.56 -1.03 -7.92
N PHE A 148 12.71 -1.05 -8.95
CA PHE A 148 12.53 0.08 -9.85
C PHE A 148 12.00 1.33 -9.13
N LEU A 149 10.99 1.16 -8.27
CA LEU A 149 10.39 2.26 -7.52
C LEU A 149 11.39 2.89 -6.54
N ALA A 150 12.14 2.07 -5.81
CA ALA A 150 13.19 2.53 -4.88
C ALA A 150 14.29 3.32 -5.61
N PHE A 151 14.72 2.84 -6.78
CA PHE A 151 15.72 3.54 -7.59
C PHE A 151 15.20 4.90 -8.09
N LEU A 152 13.97 4.95 -8.63
CA LEU A 152 13.35 6.19 -9.08
C LEU A 152 13.19 7.21 -7.94
N SER A 153 12.68 6.78 -6.78
CA SER A 153 12.57 7.63 -5.59
C SER A 153 13.93 8.15 -5.12
N SER A 154 14.97 7.32 -5.22
CA SER A 154 16.34 7.73 -4.90
C SER A 154 16.89 8.75 -5.89
N CYS A 155 16.60 8.64 -7.19
CA CYS A 155 16.97 9.65 -8.18
C CYS A 155 16.34 11.01 -7.87
N VAL A 156 15.06 11.02 -7.49
CA VAL A 156 14.33 12.22 -7.06
C VAL A 156 15.00 12.84 -5.81
N GLY A 157 15.21 12.04 -4.76
CA GLY A 157 15.81 12.53 -3.52
C GLY A 157 17.23 13.08 -3.71
N VAL A 158 18.07 12.36 -4.45
CA VAL A 158 19.42 12.81 -4.80
C VAL A 158 19.39 14.08 -5.66
N GLY A 159 18.48 14.16 -6.64
CA GLY A 159 18.28 15.35 -7.47
C GLY A 159 17.91 16.58 -6.65
N ALA A 160 16.95 16.45 -5.73
CA ALA A 160 16.60 17.52 -4.78
C ALA A 160 17.80 17.93 -3.91
N GLY A 161 18.60 16.97 -3.45
CA GLY A 161 19.80 17.24 -2.65
C GLY A 161 20.89 17.97 -3.43
N ILE A 162 21.06 17.66 -4.72
CA ILE A 162 21.97 18.38 -5.63
C ILE A 162 21.50 19.82 -5.81
N LEU A 163 20.21 20.02 -6.14
CA LEU A 163 19.62 21.35 -6.32
C LEU A 163 19.80 22.21 -5.06
N MET A 164 19.56 21.65 -3.88
CA MET A 164 19.75 22.34 -2.61
C MET A 164 21.21 22.78 -2.40
N LYS A 165 22.18 21.90 -2.68
CA LYS A 165 23.62 22.23 -2.57
C LYS A 165 24.06 23.29 -3.58
N LEU A 166 23.60 23.19 -4.83
CA LEU A 166 23.86 24.19 -5.86
C LEU A 166 23.28 25.56 -5.46
N GLY A 167 22.08 25.56 -4.87
CA GLY A 167 21.45 26.73 -4.28
C GLY A 167 22.35 27.38 -3.25
N LEU A 168 22.75 26.64 -2.21
CA LEU A 168 23.59 27.15 -1.11
C LEU A 168 24.90 27.81 -1.58
N GLN A 169 25.48 27.35 -2.68
CA GLN A 169 26.74 27.88 -3.23
C GLN A 169 26.59 29.11 -4.13
N ARG A 170 25.36 29.46 -4.55
CA ARG A 170 25.10 30.48 -5.58
C ARG A 170 24.16 31.58 -5.09
N ASN A 171 24.05 32.70 -5.80
CA ASN A 171 23.15 33.81 -5.42
C ASN A 171 21.65 33.45 -5.52
N TRP A 172 21.29 32.32 -6.12
CA TRP A 172 19.89 31.91 -6.37
C TRP A 172 19.35 30.95 -5.30
N ARG A 173 19.84 31.07 -4.07
CA ARG A 173 19.52 30.17 -2.93
C ARG A 173 18.03 29.89 -2.81
N VAL A 174 17.21 30.94 -2.83
CA VAL A 174 15.75 30.85 -2.65
C VAL A 174 15.11 30.06 -3.79
N ALA A 175 15.45 30.35 -5.04
CA ALA A 175 14.89 29.67 -6.20
C ALA A 175 15.22 28.17 -6.22
N CYS A 176 16.46 27.79 -5.92
CA CYS A 176 16.88 26.39 -5.84
C CYS A 176 16.21 25.64 -4.68
N SER A 177 16.03 26.29 -3.52
CA SER A 177 15.31 25.72 -2.39
C SER A 177 13.83 25.49 -2.70
N ILE A 178 13.17 26.44 -3.38
CA ILE A 178 11.78 26.28 -3.84
C ILE A 178 11.68 25.13 -4.83
N ALA A 179 12.58 25.06 -5.82
CA ALA A 179 12.59 23.98 -6.81
C ALA A 179 12.80 22.60 -6.17
N ALA A 180 13.73 22.49 -5.20
CA ALA A 180 13.96 21.24 -4.47
C ALA A 180 12.73 20.84 -3.63
N GLY A 181 12.10 21.80 -2.95
CA GLY A 181 10.86 21.57 -2.20
C GLY A 181 9.71 21.11 -3.10
N ALA A 182 9.50 21.79 -4.23
CA ALA A 182 8.48 21.43 -5.21
C ALA A 182 8.68 20.01 -5.77
N LEU A 183 9.92 19.64 -6.10
CA LEU A 183 10.25 18.29 -6.59
C LEU A 183 9.88 17.21 -5.56
N LEU A 184 10.22 17.42 -4.29
CA LEU A 184 9.88 16.49 -3.20
C LEU A 184 8.36 16.38 -2.99
N ILE A 185 7.67 17.53 -2.93
CA ILE A 185 6.21 17.56 -2.71
C ILE A 185 5.47 16.89 -3.86
N VAL A 186 5.76 17.25 -5.11
CA VAL A 186 5.11 16.68 -6.30
C VAL A 186 5.34 15.16 -6.36
N SER A 187 6.55 14.70 -6.04
CA SER A 187 6.85 13.26 -6.06
C SER A 187 6.06 12.51 -4.99
N CYS A 188 5.92 13.06 -3.78
CA CYS A 188 5.06 12.49 -2.74
C CYS A 188 3.58 12.50 -3.15
N LEU A 189 3.09 13.57 -3.78
CA LEU A 189 1.70 13.68 -4.22
C LEU A 189 1.36 12.69 -5.35
N VAL A 190 2.24 12.55 -6.35
CA VAL A 190 2.08 11.55 -7.42
C VAL A 190 2.04 10.16 -6.82
N PHE A 191 2.95 9.88 -5.89
CA PHE A 191 2.99 8.59 -5.21
C PHE A 191 1.70 8.31 -4.42
N PHE A 192 1.23 9.28 -3.62
CA PHE A 192 -0.01 9.14 -2.86
C PHE A 192 -1.25 8.99 -3.76
N SER A 193 -1.25 9.59 -4.95
CA SER A 193 -2.34 9.39 -5.91
C SER A 193 -2.39 7.97 -6.47
N LEU A 194 -1.26 7.27 -6.55
CA LEU A 194 -1.18 5.92 -7.11
C LEU A 194 -1.40 4.84 -6.06
N SER A 195 -0.95 5.08 -4.83
CA SER A 195 -0.85 4.02 -3.82
C SER A 195 -1.62 4.33 -2.52
N GLY A 196 -2.21 5.52 -2.39
CA GLY A 196 -2.94 5.96 -1.20
C GLY A 196 -2.14 6.90 -0.30
N ASN A 197 -2.78 7.50 0.70
CA ASN A 197 -2.09 8.40 1.62
C ASN A 197 -2.17 7.87 3.07
N PRO A 198 -1.16 8.14 3.92
CA PRO A 198 -1.12 7.60 5.29
C PRO A 198 -2.32 8.01 6.15
N VAL A 199 -2.87 9.21 5.94
CA VAL A 199 -4.01 9.71 6.72
C VAL A 199 -5.28 8.92 6.38
N GLY A 200 -5.55 8.73 5.08
CA GLY A 200 -6.67 7.93 4.59
C GLY A 200 -6.55 6.47 5.02
N TYR A 201 -5.33 5.91 5.04
CA TYR A 201 -5.06 4.60 5.58
C TYR A 201 -5.53 4.46 7.04
N VAL A 202 -5.03 5.33 7.93
CA VAL A 202 -5.34 5.26 9.37
C VAL A 202 -6.82 5.52 9.63
N GLN A 203 -7.41 6.47 8.89
CA GLN A 203 -8.83 6.78 8.97
C GLN A 203 -9.68 5.57 8.58
N THR A 204 -9.39 4.93 7.45
CA THR A 204 -10.10 3.72 7.02
C THR A 204 -9.89 2.57 8.00
N MET A 205 -8.67 2.37 8.50
CA MET A 205 -8.40 1.33 9.51
C MET A 205 -9.30 1.52 10.74
N SER A 206 -9.38 2.73 11.28
CA SER A 206 -10.20 3.02 12.46
C SER A 206 -11.68 2.83 12.16
N LYS A 207 -12.19 3.49 11.11
CA LYS A 207 -13.61 3.49 10.74
C LYS A 207 -14.13 2.09 10.41
N THR A 208 -13.38 1.32 9.64
CA THR A 208 -13.82 -0.02 9.22
C THR A 208 -13.77 -1.02 10.38
N LYS A 209 -12.78 -0.93 11.28
CA LYS A 209 -12.74 -1.74 12.50
C LYS A 209 -13.92 -1.42 13.42
N GLU A 210 -14.21 -0.13 13.61
CA GLU A 210 -15.35 0.32 14.40
C GLU A 210 -16.67 -0.19 13.82
N TYR A 211 -16.89 0.00 12.52
CA TYR A 211 -18.05 -0.52 11.80
C TYR A 211 -18.20 -2.04 11.98
N VAL A 212 -17.13 -2.82 11.76
CA VAL A 212 -17.17 -4.27 11.90
C VAL A 212 -17.48 -4.69 13.33
N ASN A 213 -16.88 -4.05 14.33
CA ASN A 213 -17.14 -4.34 15.75
C ASN A 213 -18.57 -4.00 16.18
N GLN A 214 -19.21 -3.02 15.53
CA GLN A 214 -20.60 -2.64 15.80
C GLN A 214 -21.62 -3.51 15.04
N THR A 215 -21.21 -4.03 13.87
CA THR A 215 -22.14 -4.71 12.94
C THR A 215 -22.11 -6.24 13.09
N TYR A 216 -20.96 -6.82 13.38
CA TYR A 216 -20.74 -8.27 13.37
C TYR A 216 -20.31 -8.81 14.72
N GLU A 217 -20.62 -10.09 14.97
CA GLU A 217 -20.16 -10.77 16.17
C GLU A 217 -18.61 -10.84 16.21
N LYS A 218 -18.09 -10.88 17.42
CA LYS A 218 -16.64 -10.89 17.63
C LYS A 218 -16.06 -12.20 17.10
N GLY A 219 -15.17 -12.10 16.12
CA GLY A 219 -14.49 -13.25 15.52
C GLY A 219 -15.01 -13.62 14.12
N THR A 220 -16.13 -13.03 13.67
CA THR A 220 -16.65 -13.22 12.30
C THR A 220 -15.67 -12.72 11.25
N LEU A 221 -15.13 -11.51 11.45
CA LEU A 221 -14.20 -10.85 10.55
C LEU A 221 -12.88 -10.55 11.25
N THR A 222 -11.76 -11.00 10.67
CA THR A 222 -10.41 -10.73 11.17
C THR A 222 -9.73 -9.67 10.33
N PHE A 223 -9.41 -8.51 10.90
CA PHE A 223 -8.72 -7.44 10.19
C PHE A 223 -7.30 -7.85 9.77
N LYS A 224 -6.95 -7.62 8.49
CA LYS A 224 -5.63 -7.91 7.92
C LYS A 224 -4.87 -6.69 7.44
N GLY A 225 -5.53 -5.54 7.33
CA GLY A 225 -4.91 -4.31 6.87
C GLY A 225 -5.89 -3.44 6.10
N VAL A 226 -5.38 -2.42 5.43
CA VAL A 226 -6.11 -1.55 4.52
C VAL A 226 -5.42 -1.66 3.16
N VAL A 227 -6.23 -1.73 2.11
CA VAL A 227 -5.79 -1.72 0.72
C VAL A 227 -6.26 -0.43 0.06
N PHE A 228 -5.47 0.10 -0.87
CA PHE A 228 -5.86 1.24 -1.69
C PHE A 228 -6.25 0.76 -3.08
N ASN A 229 -7.41 1.21 -3.57
CA ASN A 229 -7.82 0.97 -4.94
C ASN A 229 -7.54 2.23 -5.78
N PHE A 230 -6.65 2.08 -6.77
CA PHE A 230 -6.26 3.21 -7.62
C PHE A 230 -7.39 3.68 -8.54
N LYS A 231 -8.37 2.81 -8.86
CA LYS A 231 -9.46 3.11 -9.80
C LYS A 231 -10.44 4.13 -9.24
N ASP A 232 -10.87 3.90 -8.00
CA ASP A 232 -11.80 4.79 -7.29
C ASP A 232 -11.09 5.77 -6.34
N LYS A 233 -9.77 5.62 -6.16
CA LYS A 233 -8.93 6.39 -5.26
C LYS A 233 -9.35 6.29 -3.79
N GLN A 234 -9.90 5.13 -3.39
CA GLN A 234 -10.36 4.90 -2.02
C GLN A 234 -9.54 3.84 -1.27
N HIS A 235 -9.59 3.94 0.05
CA HIS A 235 -8.99 2.97 0.97
C HIS A 235 -10.07 2.05 1.51
N TYR A 236 -9.80 0.75 1.54
CA TYR A 236 -10.70 -0.29 2.02
C TYR A 236 -10.04 -1.11 3.13
N GLY A 237 -10.74 -1.32 4.24
CA GLY A 237 -10.34 -2.29 5.25
C GLY A 237 -10.44 -3.70 4.66
N LYS A 238 -9.36 -4.47 4.74
CA LYS A 238 -9.29 -5.88 4.33
C LYS A 238 -9.52 -6.76 5.54
N PHE A 239 -10.53 -7.60 5.46
CA PHE A 239 -10.92 -8.56 6.50
C PHE A 239 -10.86 -9.96 5.94
N GLU A 240 -10.37 -10.91 6.74
CA GLU A 240 -10.42 -12.34 6.45
C GLU A 240 -11.61 -12.96 7.18
N TYR A 241 -12.29 -13.87 6.50
CA TYR A 241 -13.41 -14.64 7.03
C TYR A 241 -13.37 -16.06 6.47
N VAL A 242 -14.11 -16.96 7.12
CA VAL A 242 -14.25 -18.34 6.65
C VAL A 242 -15.69 -18.56 6.23
N LEU A 243 -15.89 -18.90 4.97
CA LEU A 243 -17.20 -19.25 4.42
C LEU A 243 -17.08 -20.62 3.76
N ASN A 244 -17.96 -21.57 4.09
CA ASN A 244 -17.93 -22.93 3.56
C ASN A 244 -16.55 -23.60 3.71
N GLN A 245 -15.94 -23.47 4.90
CA GLN A 245 -14.60 -23.97 5.24
C GLN A 245 -13.44 -23.39 4.40
N THR A 246 -13.71 -22.42 3.55
CA THR A 246 -12.71 -21.78 2.70
C THR A 246 -12.41 -20.40 3.27
N ARG A 247 -11.12 -20.08 3.43
CA ARG A 247 -10.69 -18.73 3.80
C ARG A 247 -10.87 -17.80 2.62
N GLN A 248 -11.57 -16.70 2.88
CA GLN A 248 -11.86 -15.66 1.90
C GLN A 248 -11.54 -14.29 2.49
N THR A 249 -11.50 -13.27 1.63
CA THR A 249 -11.22 -11.90 2.05
C THR A 249 -12.31 -10.97 1.58
N ALA A 250 -12.77 -10.10 2.48
CA ALA A 250 -13.71 -9.03 2.19
C ALA A 250 -13.01 -7.68 2.28
N LEU A 251 -13.39 -6.78 1.38
CA LEU A 251 -13.09 -5.36 1.42
C LEU A 251 -14.29 -4.60 1.95
N ILE A 252 -14.06 -3.77 2.97
CA ILE A 252 -15.06 -2.88 3.55
C ILE A 252 -14.57 -1.45 3.39
N GLY A 253 -15.37 -0.61 2.75
CA GLY A 253 -15.07 0.81 2.52
C GLY A 253 -16.18 1.68 3.05
N ILE A 254 -15.84 2.88 3.51
CA ILE A 254 -16.82 3.89 3.89
C ILE A 254 -16.49 5.15 3.09
N ASN A 255 -17.39 5.55 2.21
CA ASN A 255 -17.15 6.69 1.33
C ASN A 255 -17.31 8.03 2.08
N TYR A 256 -17.09 9.15 1.38
CA TYR A 256 -17.16 10.48 1.98
C TYR A 256 -18.56 10.84 2.50
N TYR A 257 -19.61 10.25 1.94
CA TYR A 257 -21.00 10.43 2.35
C TYR A 257 -21.40 9.53 3.53
N GLY A 258 -20.50 8.67 4.00
CA GLY A 258 -20.77 7.71 5.07
C GLY A 258 -21.44 6.43 4.57
N GLU A 259 -21.61 6.25 3.26
CA GLU A 259 -22.15 5.01 2.71
C GLU A 259 -21.10 3.90 2.85
N VAL A 260 -21.56 2.75 3.35
CA VAL A 260 -20.72 1.59 3.56
C VAL A 260 -20.81 0.67 2.35
N ASN A 261 -19.66 0.39 1.75
CA ASN A 261 -19.50 -0.71 0.80
C ASN A 261 -18.94 -1.92 1.57
N ASP A 262 -19.79 -2.92 1.78
CA ASP A 262 -19.44 -4.13 2.50
C ASP A 262 -19.52 -5.36 1.59
N SER A 263 -18.36 -5.78 1.07
CA SER A 263 -18.31 -6.97 0.22
C SER A 263 -18.52 -8.29 0.96
N TYR A 264 -18.36 -8.31 2.28
CA TYR A 264 -18.71 -9.50 3.08
C TYR A 264 -20.22 -9.66 3.14
N LYS A 265 -20.95 -8.58 3.45
CA LYS A 265 -22.42 -8.58 3.41
C LYS A 265 -22.94 -8.99 2.04
N TYR A 266 -22.36 -8.44 0.98
CA TYR A 266 -22.71 -8.83 -0.40
C TYR A 266 -22.47 -10.33 -0.66
N ALA A 267 -21.36 -10.89 -0.21
CA ALA A 267 -21.08 -12.32 -0.36
C ALA A 267 -22.12 -13.20 0.35
N LEU A 268 -22.55 -12.79 1.55
CA LEU A 268 -23.61 -13.49 2.28
C LEU A 268 -24.97 -13.39 1.57
N GLU A 269 -25.31 -12.21 1.03
CA GLU A 269 -26.53 -12.00 0.24
C GLU A 269 -26.56 -12.89 -0.99
N MET A 270 -25.45 -12.92 -1.75
CA MET A 270 -25.33 -13.77 -2.94
C MET A 270 -25.49 -15.25 -2.59
N GLN A 271 -24.82 -15.72 -1.53
CA GLN A 271 -24.98 -17.10 -1.10
C GLN A 271 -26.45 -17.43 -0.71
N PHE A 272 -27.08 -16.55 0.06
CA PHE A 272 -28.47 -16.76 0.49
C PHE A 272 -29.41 -16.87 -0.71
N VAL A 273 -29.24 -15.98 -1.69
CA VAL A 273 -30.02 -15.95 -2.93
C VAL A 273 -29.80 -17.21 -3.77
N GLU A 274 -28.55 -17.68 -3.89
CA GLU A 274 -28.23 -18.93 -4.59
C GLU A 274 -28.87 -20.15 -3.92
N GLU A 275 -28.78 -20.25 -2.58
CA GLU A 275 -29.42 -21.33 -1.82
C GLU A 275 -30.95 -21.34 -2.01
N ARG A 276 -31.60 -20.17 -1.93
CA ARG A 276 -33.06 -20.06 -2.15
C ARG A 276 -33.46 -20.43 -3.57
N SER A 277 -32.67 -20.04 -4.56
CA SER A 277 -32.90 -20.42 -5.95
C SER A 277 -32.84 -21.94 -6.14
N ALA A 278 -31.84 -22.60 -5.54
CA ALA A 278 -31.67 -24.06 -5.61
C ALA A 278 -32.77 -24.82 -4.86
N GLU A 279 -33.16 -24.35 -3.67
CA GLU A 279 -34.27 -24.91 -2.91
C GLU A 279 -35.58 -24.78 -3.68
N LEU A 280 -35.91 -23.59 -4.20
CA LEU A 280 -37.12 -23.38 -4.97
C LEU A 280 -37.19 -24.30 -6.19
N LYS A 281 -36.05 -24.49 -6.88
CA LYS A 281 -35.96 -25.39 -8.02
C LYS A 281 -36.32 -26.81 -7.63
N THR A 282 -35.85 -27.27 -6.47
CA THR A 282 -36.16 -28.60 -5.94
C THR A 282 -37.64 -28.72 -5.58
N GLU A 283 -38.22 -27.68 -4.96
CA GLU A 283 -39.63 -27.70 -4.52
C GLU A 283 -40.63 -27.74 -5.68
N ILE A 284 -40.33 -27.07 -6.79
CA ILE A 284 -41.23 -26.99 -7.94
C ILE A 284 -40.95 -28.03 -9.02
N ALA A 285 -39.81 -28.75 -8.97
CA ALA A 285 -39.39 -29.69 -10.01
C ALA A 285 -40.46 -30.73 -10.37
N ALA A 286 -41.10 -31.32 -9.36
CA ALA A 286 -42.16 -32.30 -9.57
C ALA A 286 -43.45 -31.67 -10.16
N ALA A 287 -43.71 -30.39 -9.88
CA ALA A 287 -44.91 -29.69 -10.37
C ALA A 287 -44.84 -29.37 -11.86
N VAL A 288 -43.65 -29.39 -12.45
CA VAL A 288 -43.41 -29.10 -13.86
C VAL A 288 -42.88 -30.31 -14.61
N ASP A 289 -43.11 -31.52 -14.09
CA ASP A 289 -42.68 -32.79 -14.69
C ASP A 289 -41.17 -32.83 -14.97
N TYR A 290 -40.36 -32.28 -14.06
CA TYR A 290 -38.90 -32.19 -14.20
C TYR A 290 -38.43 -31.45 -15.47
N SER A 291 -39.28 -30.58 -16.04
CA SER A 291 -38.89 -29.75 -17.18
C SER A 291 -37.66 -28.89 -16.87
N PRO A 292 -36.69 -28.77 -17.78
CA PRO A 292 -35.54 -27.90 -17.60
C PRO A 292 -35.98 -26.45 -17.38
N LEU A 293 -35.47 -25.83 -16.32
CA LEU A 293 -35.73 -24.44 -15.99
C LEU A 293 -34.55 -23.82 -15.23
N THR A 294 -34.46 -22.50 -15.32
CA THR A 294 -33.59 -21.67 -14.49
C THR A 294 -34.42 -20.90 -13.48
N ILE A 295 -33.87 -20.71 -12.28
CA ILE A 295 -34.43 -19.88 -11.24
C ILE A 295 -33.35 -18.93 -10.77
N ALA A 296 -33.67 -17.64 -10.71
CA ALA A 296 -32.85 -16.64 -10.07
C ALA A 296 -33.69 -15.91 -9.04
N ALA A 297 -33.31 -16.00 -7.77
CA ALA A 297 -33.81 -15.11 -6.75
C ALA A 297 -33.13 -13.73 -6.85
N LYS A 298 -33.85 -12.67 -6.50
CA LYS A 298 -33.35 -11.30 -6.43
C LYS A 298 -33.99 -10.60 -5.22
N PRO A 299 -33.21 -9.91 -4.38
CA PRO A 299 -33.78 -9.11 -3.29
C PRO A 299 -34.51 -7.88 -3.86
N GLU A 300 -35.77 -7.68 -3.46
CA GLU A 300 -36.51 -6.43 -3.72
C GLU A 300 -36.42 -5.46 -2.53
N GLU A 301 -36.01 -5.96 -1.37
CA GLU A 301 -35.76 -5.19 -0.15
C GLU A 301 -34.37 -5.52 0.42
N VAL A 302 -33.87 -4.65 1.31
CA VAL A 302 -32.60 -4.89 2.00
C VAL A 302 -32.71 -6.15 2.85
N LEU A 303 -31.77 -7.08 2.62
CA LEU A 303 -31.69 -8.30 3.40
C LEU A 303 -30.87 -8.04 4.68
N HIS A 304 -31.36 -8.56 5.80
CA HIS A 304 -30.69 -8.51 7.09
C HIS A 304 -30.01 -9.84 7.37
N ILE A 305 -28.97 -10.13 6.58
CA ILE A 305 -28.29 -11.42 6.61
C ILE A 305 -27.05 -11.35 7.49
N THR A 306 -26.97 -12.26 8.47
CA THR A 306 -25.77 -12.52 9.25
C THR A 306 -25.27 -13.93 8.99
N GLN A 307 -23.96 -14.15 9.04
CA GLN A 307 -23.38 -15.49 8.83
C GLN A 307 -23.86 -16.50 9.87
N ASP A 308 -23.99 -16.08 11.12
CA ASP A 308 -24.37 -16.98 12.22
C ASP A 308 -25.84 -17.43 12.14
N GLU A 309 -26.72 -16.60 11.57
CA GLU A 309 -28.15 -16.92 11.42
C GLU A 309 -28.45 -17.62 10.09
N ILE A 310 -27.56 -17.54 9.09
CA ILE A 310 -27.86 -18.00 7.73
C ILE A 310 -26.87 -19.04 7.18
N ASN A 311 -25.58 -19.06 7.55
CA ASN A 311 -24.65 -20.05 7.00
C ASN A 311 -23.40 -20.38 7.84
N ASN A 312 -23.51 -21.41 8.70
CA ASN A 312 -22.37 -22.32 8.94
C ASN A 312 -22.80 -23.70 9.46
N ARG A 313 -23.76 -24.33 8.75
CA ARG A 313 -24.39 -25.63 9.04
C ARG A 313 -25.65 -25.53 9.91
N TYR A 314 -26.80 -25.47 9.24
CA TYR A 314 -28.11 -25.80 9.82
C TYR A 314 -28.12 -27.18 10.52
N TYR A 315 -27.23 -28.09 10.12
CA TYR A 315 -27.02 -29.41 10.73
C TYR A 315 -26.22 -29.40 12.05
N HIS A 316 -25.49 -28.31 12.39
CA HIS A 316 -24.74 -28.19 13.66
C HIS A 316 -25.35 -27.18 14.64
N LEU A 317 -26.32 -26.37 14.18
CA LEU A 317 -27.31 -25.73 15.06
C LEU A 317 -28.22 -26.75 15.78
N SER A 318 -28.04 -28.05 15.51
CA SER A 318 -28.82 -29.15 16.08
C SER A 318 -28.83 -29.19 17.62
N TYR A 319 -27.85 -28.58 18.28
CA TYR A 319 -27.71 -28.62 19.75
C TYR A 319 -28.17 -27.34 20.47
N ASP A 320 -28.50 -26.27 19.73
CA ASP A 320 -29.04 -25.01 20.28
C ASP A 320 -30.38 -24.70 19.60
N LEU A 321 -31.46 -25.16 20.23
CA LEU A 321 -32.81 -25.11 19.66
C LEU A 321 -33.29 -23.67 19.45
N ASP A 322 -32.90 -22.75 20.32
CA ASP A 322 -33.30 -21.35 20.27
C ASP A 322 -32.64 -20.64 19.10
N LYS A 323 -31.32 -20.83 18.92
CA LYS A 323 -30.61 -20.30 17.75
C LYS A 323 -31.15 -20.87 16.44
N ARG A 324 -31.46 -22.17 16.42
CA ARG A 324 -32.05 -22.82 15.24
C ARG A 324 -33.42 -22.23 14.89
N ASN A 325 -34.31 -22.09 15.87
CA ASN A 325 -35.65 -21.53 15.65
C ASN A 325 -35.57 -20.07 15.17
N LYS A 326 -34.68 -19.27 15.77
CA LYS A 326 -34.42 -17.89 15.34
C LYS A 326 -33.93 -17.82 13.89
N ALA A 327 -32.94 -18.66 13.54
CA ALA A 327 -32.42 -18.76 12.18
C ALA A 327 -33.50 -19.16 11.17
N THR A 328 -34.33 -20.16 11.50
CA THR A 328 -35.45 -20.58 10.63
C THR A 328 -36.47 -19.47 10.42
N GLY A 329 -36.85 -18.76 11.50
CA GLY A 329 -37.76 -17.61 11.42
C GLY A 329 -37.20 -16.50 10.54
N LEU A 330 -35.92 -16.14 10.73
CA LEU A 330 -35.25 -15.13 9.93
C LEU A 330 -35.17 -15.54 8.45
N ARG A 331 -34.74 -16.77 8.14
CA ARG A 331 -34.69 -17.28 6.77
C ARG A 331 -36.06 -17.17 6.09
N LYS A 332 -37.15 -17.53 6.78
CA LYS A 332 -38.50 -17.40 6.24
C LYS A 332 -38.86 -15.94 5.95
N SER A 333 -38.56 -15.03 6.87
CA SER A 333 -38.76 -13.59 6.72
C SER A 333 -37.98 -13.02 5.53
N GLU A 334 -36.66 -13.27 5.48
CA GLU A 334 -35.79 -12.75 4.42
C GLU A 334 -36.12 -13.35 3.05
N SER A 335 -36.57 -14.61 3.00
CA SER A 335 -37.05 -15.21 1.74
C SER A 335 -38.32 -14.54 1.21
N GLY A 336 -39.15 -14.01 2.10
CA GLY A 336 -40.36 -13.25 1.76
C GLY A 336 -40.06 -11.92 1.06
N LYS A 337 -38.80 -11.46 1.07
CA LYS A 337 -38.33 -10.25 0.38
C LYS A 337 -37.77 -10.53 -1.02
N LEU A 338 -37.74 -11.80 -1.41
CA LEU A 338 -37.15 -12.22 -2.68
C LEU A 338 -38.20 -12.24 -3.78
N ARG A 339 -37.82 -11.65 -4.91
CA ARG A 339 -38.43 -11.94 -6.21
C ARG A 339 -37.77 -13.15 -6.82
N TYR A 340 -38.55 -14.05 -7.39
CA TYR A 340 -38.02 -15.15 -8.19
C TYR A 340 -38.32 -14.94 -9.67
N GLU A 341 -37.29 -15.05 -10.50
CA GLU A 341 -37.40 -15.13 -11.95
C GLU A 341 -37.22 -16.59 -12.36
N ILE A 342 -38.27 -17.17 -12.93
CA ILE A 342 -38.32 -18.56 -13.38
C ILE A 342 -38.41 -18.56 -14.90
N SER A 343 -37.49 -19.24 -15.57
CA SER A 343 -37.47 -19.26 -17.03
C SER A 343 -37.49 -20.69 -17.57
N PHE A 344 -38.44 -20.95 -18.48
CA PHE A 344 -38.44 -22.08 -19.39
C PHE A 344 -37.77 -21.65 -20.70
N GLY A 345 -36.89 -22.44 -21.31
CA GLY A 345 -36.13 -22.00 -22.48
C GLY A 345 -35.15 -23.04 -23.01
N PRO A 346 -34.35 -22.71 -24.03
CA PRO A 346 -33.45 -23.63 -24.74
C PRO A 346 -32.22 -23.98 -23.89
N PHE A 347 -32.41 -24.64 -22.76
CA PHE A 347 -31.33 -25.07 -21.88
C PHE A 347 -30.84 -26.49 -22.20
N SER A 348 -31.44 -27.14 -23.19
CA SER A 348 -31.09 -28.48 -23.67
C SER A 348 -30.97 -28.47 -25.20
N HIS A 349 -30.35 -29.50 -25.77
CA HIS A 349 -30.30 -29.70 -27.23
C HIS A 349 -31.70 -29.86 -27.87
N GLU A 350 -32.73 -30.09 -27.06
CA GLU A 350 -34.14 -30.13 -27.44
C GLU A 350 -34.82 -28.86 -26.92
N TYR A 351 -34.87 -27.84 -27.76
CA TYR A 351 -35.70 -26.66 -27.51
C TYR A 351 -37.14 -26.99 -27.90
N ASP A 352 -38.01 -27.12 -26.89
CA ASP A 352 -39.44 -27.22 -27.08
C ASP A 352 -40.13 -25.90 -26.75
N LYS A 353 -40.68 -25.26 -27.79
CA LYS A 353 -41.48 -24.04 -27.62
C LYS A 353 -42.80 -24.39 -26.95
N LEU A 354 -42.97 -23.95 -25.69
CA LEU A 354 -44.22 -24.14 -24.96
C LEU A 354 -45.38 -23.39 -25.64
N SER A 355 -46.49 -24.09 -25.88
CA SER A 355 -47.75 -23.44 -26.26
C SER A 355 -48.28 -22.58 -25.11
N LYS A 356 -49.21 -21.66 -25.39
CA LYS A 356 -49.87 -20.85 -24.35
C LYS A 356 -50.51 -21.71 -23.27
N GLU A 357 -51.18 -22.78 -23.67
CA GLU A 357 -51.86 -23.71 -22.76
C GLU A 357 -50.85 -24.46 -21.88
N GLN A 358 -49.76 -24.97 -22.47
CA GLN A 358 -48.68 -25.64 -21.73
C GLN A 358 -47.99 -24.69 -20.75
N PHE A 359 -47.70 -23.46 -21.16
CA PHE A 359 -47.08 -22.44 -20.34
C PHE A 359 -47.95 -22.03 -19.15
N ILE A 360 -49.25 -21.77 -19.39
CA ILE A 360 -50.20 -21.45 -18.32
C ILE A 360 -50.39 -22.64 -17.38
N ALA A 361 -50.46 -23.87 -17.91
CA ALA A 361 -50.61 -25.07 -17.09
C ALA A 361 -49.41 -25.28 -16.15
N LYS A 362 -48.17 -25.18 -16.67
CA LYS A 362 -46.95 -25.27 -15.87
C LYS A 362 -46.85 -24.13 -14.86
N SER A 363 -47.18 -22.90 -15.25
CA SER A 363 -47.20 -21.74 -14.33
C SER A 363 -48.22 -21.90 -13.21
N THR A 364 -49.40 -22.45 -13.51
CA THR A 364 -50.44 -22.75 -12.52
C THR A 364 -49.99 -23.87 -11.57
N ALA A 365 -49.31 -24.89 -12.08
CA ALA A 365 -48.75 -25.97 -11.26
C ALA A 365 -47.68 -25.44 -10.30
N ILE A 366 -46.82 -24.52 -10.75
CA ILE A 366 -45.87 -23.81 -9.89
C ILE A 366 -46.62 -23.05 -8.78
N LEU A 367 -47.60 -22.20 -9.12
CA LEU A 367 -48.37 -21.45 -8.11
C LEU A 367 -48.97 -22.36 -7.03
N ARG A 368 -49.59 -23.48 -7.44
CA ARG A 368 -50.18 -24.47 -6.50
C ARG A 368 -49.12 -25.13 -5.63
N ALA A 369 -47.97 -25.50 -6.21
CA ALA A 369 -46.88 -26.12 -5.48
C ALA A 369 -46.30 -25.19 -4.40
N LEU A 370 -46.19 -23.90 -4.71
CA LEU A 370 -45.73 -22.87 -3.78
C LEU A 370 -46.72 -22.65 -2.64
N GLN A 371 -48.02 -22.60 -2.95
CA GLN A 371 -49.09 -22.47 -1.96
C GLN A 371 -49.14 -23.68 -1.01
N ALA A 372 -49.08 -24.90 -1.56
CA ALA A 372 -49.13 -26.13 -0.77
C ALA A 372 -47.96 -26.23 0.23
N ARG A 373 -46.78 -25.76 -0.18
CA ARG A 373 -45.55 -25.77 0.62
C ARG A 373 -45.33 -24.51 1.46
N GLN A 374 -46.23 -23.52 1.35
CA GLN A 374 -46.13 -22.23 2.03
C GLN A 374 -44.77 -21.53 1.81
N VAL A 375 -44.27 -21.59 0.57
CA VAL A 375 -42.97 -20.99 0.22
C VAL A 375 -43.08 -19.45 0.33
N PRO A 376 -42.22 -18.80 1.13
CA PRO A 376 -42.18 -17.33 1.21
C PRO A 376 -41.54 -16.72 -0.04
N TYR A 377 -42.19 -15.70 -0.61
CA TYR A 377 -41.69 -14.88 -1.71
C TYR A 377 -42.40 -13.52 -1.72
N HIS A 378 -41.74 -12.49 -2.28
CA HIS A 378 -42.36 -11.18 -2.52
C HIS A 378 -43.17 -11.22 -3.83
N SER A 379 -42.49 -11.59 -4.91
CA SER A 379 -43.05 -11.66 -6.26
C SER A 379 -42.42 -12.81 -7.06
N ILE A 380 -43.14 -13.31 -8.05
CA ILE A 380 -42.64 -14.32 -8.98
C ILE A 380 -42.97 -13.88 -10.39
N GLN A 381 -41.95 -13.92 -11.25
CA GLN A 381 -42.09 -13.80 -12.70
C GLN A 381 -41.72 -15.12 -13.33
N ILE A 382 -42.62 -15.66 -14.17
CA ILE A 382 -42.36 -16.87 -14.95
C ILE A 382 -42.34 -16.46 -16.41
N SER A 383 -41.30 -16.86 -17.14
CA SER A 383 -41.15 -16.57 -18.56
C SER A 383 -40.86 -17.83 -19.38
N ALA A 384 -41.38 -17.89 -20.60
CA ALA A 384 -40.92 -18.80 -21.64
C ALA A 384 -40.04 -18.03 -22.62
N LEU A 385 -38.81 -18.49 -22.82
CA LEU A 385 -37.79 -17.83 -23.62
C LEU A 385 -37.70 -18.44 -25.02
N ASP A 386 -37.30 -17.64 -26.00
CA ASP A 386 -36.92 -18.11 -27.33
C ASP A 386 -35.47 -18.63 -27.39
N MET A 387 -35.04 -19.08 -28.57
CA MET A 387 -33.68 -19.56 -28.85
C MET A 387 -32.57 -18.51 -28.59
N ASN A 388 -32.92 -17.22 -28.58
CA ASN A 388 -32.01 -16.09 -28.36
C ASN A 388 -32.13 -15.49 -26.95
N GLY A 389 -32.97 -16.07 -26.07
CA GLY A 389 -33.22 -15.58 -24.72
C GLY A 389 -34.26 -14.46 -24.62
N GLY A 390 -34.98 -14.13 -25.69
CA GLY A 390 -36.11 -13.19 -25.67
C GLY A 390 -37.34 -13.77 -24.98
N GLN A 391 -38.11 -12.96 -24.25
CA GLN A 391 -39.29 -13.41 -23.50
C GLN A 391 -40.52 -13.54 -24.41
N LEU A 392 -40.89 -14.75 -24.79
CA LEU A 392 -42.06 -15.00 -25.65
C LEU A 392 -43.39 -14.84 -24.88
N GLN A 393 -43.40 -15.34 -23.65
CA GLN A 393 -44.59 -15.37 -22.80
C GLN A 393 -44.15 -15.13 -21.36
N THR A 394 -44.91 -14.32 -20.64
CA THR A 394 -44.62 -14.00 -19.24
C THR A 394 -45.92 -14.01 -18.43
N VAL A 395 -45.85 -14.51 -17.21
CA VAL A 395 -46.85 -14.30 -16.15
C VAL A 395 -46.14 -13.77 -14.92
N SER A 396 -46.82 -12.97 -14.09
CA SER A 396 -46.26 -12.45 -12.85
C SER A 396 -47.30 -12.39 -11.75
N PHE A 397 -46.92 -12.75 -10.52
CA PHE A 397 -47.84 -12.76 -9.39
C PHE A 397 -47.12 -12.54 -8.06
N THR A 398 -47.85 -12.06 -7.06
CA THR A 398 -47.37 -11.81 -5.68
C THR A 398 -48.08 -12.72 -4.68
N HIS A 399 -47.60 -12.80 -3.44
CA HIS A 399 -48.30 -13.56 -2.40
C HIS A 399 -49.34 -12.66 -1.68
N PRO A 400 -50.62 -13.07 -1.50
CA PRO A 400 -51.30 -14.23 -2.07
C PRO A 400 -51.90 -13.91 -3.46
N SER A 401 -51.81 -14.85 -4.41
CA SER A 401 -52.46 -14.74 -5.73
C SER A 401 -53.29 -15.97 -6.06
N THR A 402 -54.39 -15.77 -6.77
CA THR A 402 -55.26 -16.84 -7.27
C THR A 402 -54.82 -17.31 -8.68
N VAL A 403 -55.28 -18.48 -9.10
CA VAL A 403 -55.05 -18.98 -10.47
C VAL A 403 -55.60 -18.00 -11.52
N GLN A 404 -56.72 -17.35 -11.23
CA GLN A 404 -57.34 -16.39 -12.13
C GLN A 404 -56.48 -15.13 -12.31
N GLN A 405 -55.95 -14.59 -11.22
CA GLN A 405 -55.00 -13.45 -11.28
C GLN A 405 -53.72 -13.79 -12.04
N LEU A 406 -53.22 -15.03 -11.92
CA LEU A 406 -52.07 -15.49 -12.72
C LEU A 406 -52.40 -15.48 -14.22
N ILE A 407 -53.57 -15.98 -14.61
CA ILE A 407 -54.00 -16.00 -16.01
C ILE A 407 -54.20 -14.57 -16.53
N GLU A 408 -54.75 -13.66 -15.72
CA GLU A 408 -54.92 -12.25 -16.05
C GLU A 408 -53.58 -11.52 -16.21
N SER A 409 -52.52 -11.97 -15.53
CA SER A 409 -51.16 -11.42 -15.67
C SER A 409 -50.42 -11.85 -16.94
N TYR A 410 -51.02 -12.72 -17.76
CA TYR A 410 -50.39 -13.27 -18.95
C TYR A 410 -50.14 -12.20 -20.03
N VAL A 411 -48.89 -12.10 -20.46
CA VAL A 411 -48.45 -11.20 -21.54
C VAL A 411 -47.65 -11.99 -22.58
N THR A 412 -47.86 -11.69 -23.86
CA THR A 412 -47.05 -12.15 -25.00
C THR A 412 -46.29 -10.98 -25.59
N GLU A 413 -44.98 -11.10 -25.80
CA GLU A 413 -44.27 -10.15 -26.67
C GLU A 413 -44.53 -10.55 -28.14
N ASP A 414 -45.51 -9.89 -28.77
CA ASP A 414 -45.62 -9.89 -30.22
C ASP A 414 -44.44 -9.10 -30.80
N PHE A 415 -43.36 -9.78 -31.20
CA PHE A 415 -42.37 -9.16 -32.08
C PHE A 415 -42.98 -9.00 -33.48
N PRO A 416 -43.08 -7.77 -34.06
CA PRO A 416 -43.18 -7.65 -35.50
C PRO A 416 -41.92 -8.28 -36.13
N PRO A 417 -42.04 -8.97 -37.28
CA PRO A 417 -40.91 -9.65 -37.89
C PRO A 417 -39.77 -8.66 -38.12
N GLN A 418 -38.58 -8.95 -37.57
CA GLN A 418 -37.40 -8.15 -37.89
C GLN A 418 -37.17 -8.19 -39.41
N PRO A 419 -36.99 -7.04 -40.07
CA PRO A 419 -36.63 -7.04 -41.48
C PRO A 419 -35.28 -7.73 -41.62
N LYS A 420 -35.25 -8.75 -42.49
CA LYS A 420 -34.02 -9.44 -42.91
C LYS A 420 -32.98 -8.37 -43.29
N LYS A 421 -31.83 -8.38 -42.62
CA LYS A 421 -30.63 -7.68 -43.07
C LYS A 421 -29.78 -8.61 -43.91
#